data_AF-A0A4W5L7T5-F1
#
_entry.id   AF-A0A4W5L7T5-F1
#
_cell.length_a   1.000
_cell.length_b   1.000
_cell.length_c   1.000
_cell.angle_alpha   90.00
_cell.angle_beta   90.00
_cell.angle_gamma   90.00
#
_symmetry.space_group_name_H-M   'P 1'
#
loop_
_entity.id
_entity.type
_entity.pdbx_description
1 polymer ?
#
loop_
_entity_poly.entity_id
_entity_poly.type
_entity_poly.pdbx_seq_one_letter_code
_entity_poly.pdbx_strand_id
1 'polypeptide(L)'
;LSGGRLSTLLLNLGPKNATTLLVLAVTEHKILVHSLRPAVLTSVTEALVSMIFPFHWPCPYIPLCPLALADVLSAPCPFIVGVDSRYFDLYVPPP
;
A
#
# COMPACT_ATOMS: atom_id res chain seq x y z
N LEU A 1 18.29 6.52 2.90
CA LEU A 1 16.93 7.08 2.77
C LEU A 1 16.79 7.69 1.37
N SER A 2 16.27 6.94 0.39
CA SER A 2 16.18 7.44 -0.99
C SER A 2 14.96 8.37 -1.14
N GLY A 3 15.19 9.68 -1.15
CA GLY A 3 14.13 10.69 -1.28
C GLY A 3 13.25 10.56 -2.53
N GLY A 4 13.71 9.82 -3.56
CA GLY A 4 12.95 9.57 -4.79
C GLY A 4 11.67 8.76 -4.59
N ARG A 5 11.57 7.97 -3.52
CA ARG A 5 10.36 7.20 -3.20
C ARG A 5 9.30 8.08 -2.54
N LEU A 6 9.70 8.99 -1.64
CA LEU A 6 8.80 9.95 -1.00
C LEU A 6 8.24 10.97 -2.00
N SER A 7 9.06 11.48 -2.92
CA SER A 7 8.57 12.36 -3.99
C SER A 7 7.53 11.65 -4.86
N THR A 8 7.75 10.38 -5.20
CA THR A 8 6.77 9.57 -5.94
C THR A 8 5.45 9.43 -5.18
N LEU A 9 5.49 9.20 -3.87
CA LEU A 9 4.29 9.17 -3.02
C LEU A 9 3.54 10.51 -3.05
N LEU A 10 4.25 11.62 -2.82
CA LEU A 10 3.65 12.94 -2.79
C LEU A 10 3.09 13.37 -4.15
N LEU A 11 3.78 13.05 -5.25
CA LEU A 11 3.34 13.37 -6.61
C LEU A 11 2.10 12.57 -7.05
N ASN A 12 1.92 11.34 -6.55
CA ASN A 12 0.78 10.50 -6.93
C ASN A 12 -0.42 10.64 -5.99
N LEU A 13 -0.20 10.83 -4.68
CA LEU A 13 -1.26 10.84 -3.68
C LEU A 13 -1.52 12.23 -3.07
N GLY A 14 -0.57 13.16 -3.19
CA GLY A 14 -0.62 14.45 -2.51
C GLY A 14 -0.35 14.35 -1.00
N PRO A 15 -0.11 15.50 -0.33
CA PRO A 15 0.29 15.52 1.07
C PRO A 15 -0.80 15.04 2.03
N LYS A 16 -2.07 15.35 1.76
CA LYS A 16 -3.19 14.93 2.63
C LYS A 16 -3.29 13.40 2.73
N ASN A 17 -3.31 12.72 1.59
CA ASN A 17 -3.38 11.26 1.56
C ASN A 17 -2.09 10.62 2.08
N ALA A 18 -0.92 11.26 1.88
CA ALA A 18 0.33 10.81 2.49
C ALA A 18 0.26 10.82 4.02
N THR A 19 -0.30 11.88 4.62
CA THR A 19 -0.54 11.96 6.07
C THR A 19 -1.55 10.91 6.52
N THR A 20 -2.64 10.68 5.77
CA THR A 20 -3.60 9.62 6.08
C THR A 20 -2.94 8.24 6.07
N LEU A 21 -2.15 7.93 5.05
CA LEU A 21 -1.41 6.67 4.98
C LEU A 21 -0.44 6.52 6.15
N LEU A 22 0.28 7.58 6.51
CA LEU A 22 1.17 7.57 7.67
C LEU A 22 0.40 7.23 8.95
N VAL A 23 -0.75 7.90 9.19
CA VAL A 23 -1.60 7.64 10.35
C VAL A 23 -2.06 6.18 10.35
N LEU A 24 -2.58 5.68 9.23
CA LEU A 24 -3.01 4.28 9.09
C LEU A 24 -1.87 3.29 9.33
N ALA A 25 -0.65 3.62 8.93
CA ALA A 25 0.51 2.76 9.12
C ALA A 25 0.99 2.75 10.59
N VAL A 26 1.05 3.89 11.27
CA VAL A 26 1.44 3.92 12.69
C VAL A 26 0.36 3.36 13.62
N THR A 27 -0.88 3.24 13.15
CA THR A 27 -2.01 2.64 13.88
C THR A 27 -2.34 1.23 13.40
N GLU A 28 -1.48 0.61 12.58
CA GLU A 28 -1.60 -0.78 12.11
C GLU A 28 -2.95 -1.10 11.48
N HIS A 29 -3.42 -0.28 10.53
CA HIS A 29 -4.61 -0.60 9.73
C HIS A 29 -4.28 -1.49 8.52
N LYS A 30 -5.33 -2.08 7.92
CA LYS A 30 -5.24 -2.70 6.59
C LYS A 30 -5.14 -1.62 5.52
N ILE A 31 -4.03 -1.59 4.79
CA ILE A 31 -3.75 -0.61 3.75
C ILE A 31 -3.64 -1.33 2.42
N LEU A 32 -4.62 -1.09 1.55
CA LEU A 32 -4.61 -1.53 0.16
C LEU A 32 -4.27 -0.35 -0.74
N VAL A 33 -3.20 -0.47 -1.50
CA VAL A 33 -2.80 0.49 -2.54
C VAL A 33 -3.03 -0.17 -3.89
N HIS A 34 -3.54 0.56 -4.87
CA HIS A 34 -3.70 0.04 -6.22
C HIS A 34 -3.21 1.02 -7.28
N SER A 35 -2.72 0.49 -8.40
CA SER A 35 -2.33 1.27 -9.57
C SER A 35 -2.26 0.37 -10.80
N LEU A 36 -2.34 0.97 -11.99
CA LEU A 36 -1.97 0.29 -13.25
C LEU A 36 -0.46 0.29 -13.49
N ARG A 37 0.32 1.00 -12.65
CA ARG A 37 1.78 1.14 -12.79
C ARG A 37 2.49 0.42 -11.63
N PRO A 38 3.01 -0.81 -11.84
CA PRO A 38 3.74 -1.60 -10.83
C PRO A 38 4.84 -0.83 -10.10
N ALA A 39 5.64 -0.05 -10.82
CA ALA A 39 6.73 0.73 -10.25
C ALA A 39 6.24 1.82 -9.28
N VAL A 40 5.04 2.36 -9.50
CA VAL A 40 4.45 3.35 -8.58
C VAL A 40 3.96 2.66 -7.32
N LEU A 41 3.33 1.47 -7.42
CA LEU A 41 2.91 0.70 -6.25
C LEU A 41 4.07 0.45 -5.30
N THR A 42 5.15 -0.15 -5.83
CA THR A 42 6.33 -0.48 -5.02
C THR A 42 6.96 0.77 -4.42
N SER A 43 7.11 1.84 -5.21
CA SER A 43 7.70 3.10 -4.73
C SER A 43 6.87 3.75 -3.62
N VAL A 44 5.54 3.77 -3.75
CA VAL A 44 4.64 4.36 -2.75
C VAL A 44 4.63 3.54 -1.47
N THR A 45 4.51 2.21 -1.56
CA THR A 45 4.47 1.35 -0.38
C THR A 45 5.82 1.34 0.35
N GLU A 46 6.95 1.38 -0.37
CA GLU A 46 8.29 1.50 0.24
C GLU A 46 8.49 2.86 0.91
N ALA A 47 7.98 3.94 0.30
CA ALA A 47 8.02 5.26 0.90
C ALA A 47 7.23 5.29 2.20
N LEU A 48 6.03 4.69 2.22
CA LEU A 48 5.20 4.60 3.41
C LEU A 48 5.91 3.87 4.56
N VAL A 49 6.50 2.69 4.30
CA VAL A 49 7.27 1.95 5.31
C VAL A 49 8.51 2.72 5.78
N SER A 50 9.11 3.53 4.89
CA SER A 50 10.22 4.39 5.28
C SER A 50 9.79 5.59 6.15
N MET A 51 8.57 6.10 5.96
CA MET A 51 8.04 7.26 6.68
C MET A 51 7.77 6.97 8.16
N ILE A 52 7.57 5.71 8.55
CA ILE A 52 7.31 5.34 9.95
C ILE A 52 8.58 5.20 10.79
N PHE A 53 9.78 5.44 10.23
CA PHE A 53 11.03 5.46 11.01
C PHE A 53 10.89 6.35 12.26
N PRO A 54 11.37 5.91 13.45
CA PRO A 54 12.20 4.74 13.72
C PRO A 54 11.43 3.42 13.92
N PHE A 55 10.11 3.42 13.75
CA PHE A 55 9.31 2.19 13.84
C PHE A 55 9.53 1.31 12.61
N HIS A 56 9.33 0.02 12.80
CA HIS A 56 9.34 -0.98 11.75
C HIS A 56 7.93 -1.53 11.59
N TRP A 57 7.46 -1.66 10.34
CA TRP A 57 6.18 -2.29 10.05
C TRP A 57 6.25 -3.79 10.38
N PRO A 58 5.47 -4.29 11.36
CA PRO A 58 5.61 -5.66 11.84
C PRO A 58 4.71 -6.66 11.09
N CYS A 59 3.73 -6.18 10.33
CA CYS A 59 2.71 -6.99 9.67
C CYS A 59 3.12 -7.37 8.23
N PRO A 60 2.36 -8.24 7.53
CA PRO A 60 2.62 -8.55 6.14
C PRO A 60 2.74 -7.30 5.26
N TYR A 61 3.79 -7.28 4.43
CA TYR A 61 4.10 -6.23 3.47
C TYR A 61 4.30 -6.86 2.09
N ILE A 62 3.33 -6.66 1.20
CA ILE A 62 3.34 -7.22 -0.16
C ILE A 62 3.14 -6.05 -1.15
N PRO A 63 4.20 -5.33 -1.53
CA PRO A 63 4.10 -4.10 -2.33
C PRO A 63 3.57 -4.34 -3.74
N LEU A 64 3.64 -5.58 -4.23
CA LEU A 64 3.03 -6.02 -5.47
C LEU A 64 2.52 -7.46 -5.29
N CYS A 65 1.23 -7.60 -5.05
CA CYS A 65 0.55 -8.87 -4.85
C CYS A 65 0.06 -9.42 -6.19
N PRO A 66 0.45 -10.66 -6.56
CA PRO A 66 -0.16 -11.36 -7.69
C PRO A 66 -1.67 -11.52 -7.47
N LEU A 67 -2.46 -11.38 -8.52
CA LEU A 67 -3.93 -11.54 -8.44
C LEU A 67 -4.35 -12.92 -7.89
N ALA A 68 -3.56 -13.97 -8.14
CA ALA A 68 -3.79 -15.31 -7.61
C ALA A 68 -3.68 -15.41 -6.07
N LEU A 69 -3.13 -14.39 -5.41
CA LEU A 69 -3.00 -14.31 -3.94
C LEU A 69 -3.91 -13.23 -3.34
N ALA A 70 -4.88 -12.72 -4.09
CA ALA A 70 -5.75 -11.65 -3.61
C ALA A 70 -6.61 -12.02 -2.39
N ASP A 71 -6.77 -13.32 -2.09
CA ASP A 71 -7.41 -13.80 -0.86
C ASP A 71 -6.72 -13.27 0.41
N VAL A 72 -5.45 -12.86 0.32
CA VAL A 72 -4.73 -12.19 1.41
C VAL A 72 -5.44 -10.93 1.90
N LEU A 73 -6.23 -10.27 1.05
CA LEU A 73 -7.00 -9.08 1.40
C LEU A 73 -8.10 -9.37 2.43
N SER A 74 -8.54 -10.63 2.54
CA SER A 74 -9.50 -11.10 3.54
C SER A 74 -8.86 -11.43 4.89
N ALA A 75 -7.53 -11.34 5.01
CA ALA A 75 -6.83 -11.66 6.26
C ALA A 75 -7.37 -10.81 7.42
N PRO A 76 -7.57 -11.38 8.62
CA PRO A 76 -8.13 -10.65 9.77
C PRO A 76 -7.14 -9.64 10.36
N CYS A 77 -5.84 -9.82 10.11
CA CYS A 77 -4.77 -8.97 10.63
C CYS A 77 -4.46 -7.76 9.71
N PRO A 78 -3.74 -6.74 10.22
CA PRO A 78 -3.26 -5.62 9.42
C PRO A 78 -2.30 -6.06 8.31
N PHE A 79 -2.23 -5.29 7.24
CA PHE A 79 -1.29 -5.52 6.14
C PHE A 79 -1.07 -4.25 5.33
N ILE A 80 0.03 -4.19 4.59
CA ILE A 80 0.22 -3.26 3.47
C ILE A 80 0.33 -4.09 2.21
N VAL A 81 -0.63 -3.93 1.29
CA VAL A 81 -0.68 -4.69 0.03
C VAL A 81 -0.86 -3.75 -1.14
N GLY A 82 -0.05 -3.93 -2.19
CA GLY A 82 -0.20 -3.27 -3.49
C GLY A 82 -0.81 -4.22 -4.51
N VAL A 83 -1.91 -3.85 -5.17
CA VAL A 83 -2.55 -4.66 -6.23
C VAL A 83 -2.63 -3.91 -7.54
N ASP A 84 -2.63 -4.65 -8.65
CA ASP A 84 -2.98 -4.07 -9.94
C ASP A 84 -4.44 -3.62 -9.93
N SER A 85 -4.75 -2.44 -10.47
CA SER A 85 -6.13 -1.92 -10.47
C SER A 85 -7.13 -2.81 -11.22
N ARG A 86 -6.66 -3.64 -12.16
CA ARG A 86 -7.48 -4.66 -12.85
C ARG A 86 -8.06 -5.71 -11.90
N TYR A 87 -7.57 -5.80 -10.65
CA TYR A 87 -8.18 -6.60 -9.60
C TYR A 87 -9.67 -6.28 -9.43
N PHE A 88 -10.05 -5.00 -9.46
CA PHE A 88 -11.42 -4.57 -9.23
C PHE A 88 -12.36 -4.88 -10.40
N ASP A 89 -11.82 -5.11 -11.60
CA ASP A 89 -12.62 -5.56 -12.76
C ASP A 89 -13.00 -7.04 -12.64
N LEU A 90 -12.17 -7.82 -11.93
CA LEU A 90 -12.39 -9.25 -11.68
C LEU A 90 -13.22 -9.51 -10.43
N TYR A 91 -13.29 -8.53 -9.53
CA TYR A 91 -14.01 -8.64 -8.27
C TYR A 91 -15.47 -8.20 -8.43
N VAL A 92 -16.38 -9.17 -8.38
CA VAL A 92 -17.82 -8.90 -8.22
C VAL A 92 -18.10 -8.83 -6.72
N PRO A 93 -18.46 -7.66 -6.16
CA PRO A 93 -18.77 -7.57 -4.74
C PRO A 93 -19.95 -8.49 -4.39
N PRO A 94 -19.96 -9.12 -3.20
CA PRO A 94 -21.11 -9.88 -2.75
C PRO A 94 -22.36 -8.97 -2.70
N PRO A 95 -23.55 -9.51 -3.00
CA PRO A 95 -24.81 -8.77 -3.02
C PRO A 95 -25.22 -8.22 -1.65
#